data_AF-A0AAU9W6F1-F1
#
_entry.id   AF-A0AAU9W6F1-F1
#
_cell.length_a   1.000
_cell.length_b   1.000
_cell.length_c   1.000
_cell.angle_alpha   90.00
_cell.angle_beta   90.00
_cell.angle_gamma   90.00
#
_symmetry.space_group_name_H-M   'P 1'
#
loop_
_entity.id
_entity.type
_entity.pdbx_description
1 polymer ?
#
loop_
_entity_poly.entity_id
_entity_poly.type
_entity_poly.pdbx_seq_one_letter_code
_entity_poly.pdbx_strand_id
1 'polypeptide(L)'
;MSWLLSLVVFPFALEQAGARIRSPQCPTSEYLRHYKLERLQLLSESHANPSRKHDSRSRLSVHTTWLLNFDFVKSSKYGDVATRFVHASAFLNPDEIHEGLINAELSSPDVPDAGKKRELPLTNSQIVEVLIKFSLFQRKSVGCTRLHRVLQQVIRGTIALGEIAKAMCTTFKLRKNAALSAGESATHCPFSPLFVIG
;
A
#
# COMPACT_ATOMS: atom_id res chain seq x y z
N MET A 1 -2.62 -6.60 29.13
CA MET A 1 -2.99 -7.78 28.32
C MET A 1 -4.08 -7.57 27.24
N SER A 2 -5.09 -6.70 27.42
CA SER A 2 -6.26 -6.63 26.50
C SER A 2 -5.97 -6.23 25.02
N TRP A 3 -4.94 -5.43 24.74
CA TRP A 3 -4.63 -5.03 23.36
C TRP A 3 -4.09 -6.21 22.54
N LEU A 4 -3.20 -7.02 23.11
CA LEU A 4 -2.57 -8.14 22.40
C LEU A 4 -3.63 -9.10 21.87
N LEU A 5 -4.67 -9.37 22.66
CA LEU A 5 -5.82 -10.17 22.25
C LEU A 5 -6.57 -9.58 21.05
N SER A 6 -6.61 -8.25 20.88
CA SER A 6 -7.20 -7.63 19.69
C SER A 6 -6.35 -7.84 18.42
N LEU A 7 -5.02 -7.94 18.55
CA LEU A 7 -4.11 -8.18 17.42
C LEU A 7 -3.92 -9.68 17.12
N VAL A 8 -3.98 -10.54 18.13
CA VAL A 8 -3.76 -12.00 18.01
C VAL A 8 -4.82 -12.66 17.13
N VAL A 9 -6.03 -12.09 17.02
CA VAL A 9 -7.08 -12.57 16.12
C VAL A 9 -6.71 -12.38 14.64
N PHE A 10 -5.65 -11.61 14.33
CA PHE A 10 -5.16 -11.45 12.96
C PHE A 10 -3.62 -11.38 12.93
N PRO A 11 -2.93 -12.49 12.63
CA PRO A 11 -1.46 -12.58 12.62
C PRO A 11 -0.76 -11.43 11.88
N PHE A 12 -1.39 -10.90 10.83
CA PHE A 12 -0.88 -9.79 10.04
C PHE A 12 -0.88 -8.44 10.78
N ALA A 13 -1.88 -8.14 11.61
CA ALA A 13 -1.86 -6.91 12.42
C ALA A 13 -0.76 -6.97 13.49
N LEU A 14 -0.50 -8.17 14.03
CA LEU A 14 0.60 -8.39 14.95
C LEU A 14 1.96 -8.25 14.24
N GLU A 15 2.09 -8.80 13.03
CA GLU A 15 3.28 -8.66 12.19
C GLU A 15 3.60 -7.17 11.93
N GLN A 16 2.59 -6.40 11.52
CA GLN A 16 2.71 -4.97 11.27
C GLN A 16 3.05 -4.15 12.53
N ALA A 17 2.40 -4.43 13.66
CA ALA A 17 2.71 -3.76 14.93
C ALA A 17 4.15 -4.06 15.38
N GLY A 18 4.58 -5.33 15.26
CA GLY A 18 5.94 -5.76 15.56
C GLY A 18 6.96 -5.07 14.67
N ALA A 19 6.69 -4.93 13.37
CA ALA A 19 7.54 -4.21 12.44
C ALA A 19 7.74 -2.74 12.85
N ARG A 20 6.69 -2.06 13.31
CA ARG A 20 6.76 -0.66 13.76
C ARG A 20 7.53 -0.49 15.06
N ILE A 21 7.28 -1.34 16.05
CA ILE A 21 7.92 -1.28 17.38
C ILE A 21 9.44 -1.55 17.27
N ARG A 22 9.88 -2.40 16.33
CA ARG A 22 11.31 -2.64 16.08
C ARG A 22 12.02 -1.47 15.40
N SER A 23 11.29 -0.48 14.88
CA SER A 23 11.89 0.72 14.32
C SER A 23 12.44 1.60 15.46
N PRO A 24 13.68 2.12 15.38
CA PRO A 24 14.30 2.90 16.46
C PRO A 24 13.55 4.21 16.78
N GLN A 25 12.55 4.57 15.99
CA GLN A 25 11.82 5.84 16.05
C GLN A 25 10.44 5.71 16.75
N CYS A 26 10.12 4.59 17.40
CA CYS A 26 8.85 4.45 18.11
C CYS A 26 8.94 3.46 19.28
N PRO A 27 9.16 3.95 20.52
CA PRO A 27 9.09 3.09 21.70
C PRO A 27 7.70 2.46 21.84
N THR A 28 7.64 1.25 22.38
CA THR A 28 6.41 0.44 22.51
C THR A 28 5.27 1.18 23.20
N SER A 29 5.57 1.99 24.22
CA SER A 29 4.59 2.78 24.98
C SER A 29 3.95 3.88 24.12
N GLU A 30 4.73 4.54 23.27
CA GLU A 30 4.25 5.56 22.34
C GLU A 30 3.42 4.94 21.22
N TYR A 31 3.87 3.82 20.65
CA TYR A 31 3.09 3.06 19.67
C TYR A 31 1.71 2.68 20.22
N LEU A 32 1.67 2.15 21.45
CA LEU A 32 0.41 1.79 22.09
C LEU A 32 -0.51 3.01 22.26
N ARG A 33 0.06 4.14 22.68
CA ARG A 33 -0.71 5.36 22.89
C ARG A 33 -1.38 5.79 21.58
N HIS A 34 -0.62 5.85 20.48
CA HIS A 34 -1.15 6.18 19.15
C HIS A 34 -2.19 5.16 18.69
N TYR A 35 -1.92 3.86 18.86
CA TYR A 35 -2.87 2.80 18.52
C TYR A 35 -4.22 2.95 19.23
N LYS A 36 -4.21 3.26 20.54
CA LYS A 36 -5.46 3.48 21.27
C LYS A 36 -6.21 4.70 20.79
N LEU A 37 -5.51 5.81 20.52
CA LEU A 37 -6.11 7.06 20.04
C LEU A 37 -6.74 6.88 18.66
N GLU A 38 -5.98 6.38 17.69
CA GLU A 38 -6.47 6.11 16.33
C GLU A 38 -7.66 5.15 16.32
N ARG A 39 -7.58 4.07 17.12
CA ARG A 39 -8.68 3.10 17.22
C ARG A 39 -9.95 3.74 17.76
N LEU A 40 -9.85 4.65 18.72
CA LEU A 40 -11.01 5.37 19.27
C LEU A 40 -11.61 6.33 18.23
N GLN A 41 -10.77 7.02 17.46
CA GLN A 41 -11.22 7.89 16.37
C GLN A 41 -11.97 7.10 15.29
N LEU A 42 -11.40 6.00 14.82
CA LEU A 42 -12.06 5.13 13.82
C LEU A 42 -13.39 4.56 14.32
N LEU A 43 -13.48 4.21 15.61
CA LEU A 43 -14.75 3.79 16.22
C LEU A 43 -15.78 4.92 16.19
N SER A 44 -15.38 6.13 16.59
CA SER A 44 -16.23 7.32 16.53
C SER A 44 -16.74 7.58 15.11
N GLU A 45 -15.88 7.50 14.09
CA GLU A 45 -16.24 7.68 12.69
C GLU A 45 -17.21 6.60 12.19
N SER A 46 -16.98 5.33 12.59
CA SER A 46 -17.86 4.21 12.23
C SER A 46 -19.26 4.36 12.85
N HIS A 47 -19.34 4.88 14.08
CA HIS A 47 -20.62 5.20 14.72
C HIS A 47 -21.35 6.35 14.01
N ALA A 48 -20.62 7.35 13.52
CA ALA A 48 -21.18 8.50 12.79
C ALA A 48 -21.59 8.16 11.34
N ASN A 49 -20.99 7.14 10.72
CA ASN A 49 -21.31 6.71 9.36
C ASN A 49 -21.70 5.21 9.34
N PRO A 50 -23.00 4.88 9.48
CA PRO A 50 -23.46 3.49 9.51
C PRO A 50 -23.17 2.70 8.23
N SER A 51 -22.88 3.36 7.11
CA SER A 51 -22.45 2.70 5.86
C SER A 51 -21.03 2.10 5.98
N ARG A 52 -20.24 2.54 6.96
CA ARG A 52 -18.94 1.95 7.37
C ARG A 52 -19.09 0.85 8.44
N LYS A 53 -20.30 0.36 8.75
CA LYS A 53 -20.57 -0.70 9.77
C LYS A 53 -19.87 -2.05 9.55
N HIS A 54 -19.07 -2.21 8.50
CA HIS A 54 -18.48 -3.48 8.11
C HIS A 54 -17.06 -3.72 8.64
N ASP A 55 -16.71 -3.11 9.78
CA ASP A 55 -15.46 -3.42 10.47
C ASP A 55 -15.72 -4.32 11.66
N SER A 56 -15.58 -5.63 11.43
CA SER A 56 -15.36 -6.56 12.53
C SER A 56 -14.20 -6.05 13.39
N ARG A 57 -14.19 -6.37 14.69
CA ARG A 57 -13.12 -5.95 15.63
C ARG A 57 -11.70 -6.26 15.09
N SER A 58 -11.59 -7.31 14.27
CA SER A 58 -10.38 -7.69 13.54
C SER A 58 -10.01 -6.68 12.43
N ARG A 59 -10.95 -6.34 11.54
CA ARG A 59 -10.72 -5.33 10.48
C ARG A 59 -10.34 -3.96 11.04
N LEU A 60 -10.98 -3.54 12.14
CA LEU A 60 -10.62 -2.30 12.83
C LEU A 60 -9.16 -2.32 13.33
N SER A 61 -8.69 -3.45 13.85
CA SER A 61 -7.31 -3.58 14.36
C SER A 61 -6.28 -3.57 13.22
N VAL A 62 -6.61 -4.21 12.10
CA VAL A 62 -5.80 -4.13 10.86
C VAL A 62 -5.77 -2.71 10.32
N HIS A 63 -6.93 -2.04 10.24
CA HIS A 63 -7.05 -0.67 9.76
C HIS A 63 -6.21 0.29 10.61
N THR A 64 -6.37 0.24 11.93
CA THR A 64 -5.60 1.07 12.87
C THR A 64 -4.10 0.86 12.70
N THR A 65 -3.65 -0.40 12.61
CA THR A 65 -2.23 -0.73 12.48
C THR A 65 -1.67 -0.30 11.13
N TRP A 66 -2.45 -0.48 10.06
CA TRP A 66 -2.08 -0.05 8.72
C TRP A 66 -1.90 1.47 8.66
N LEU A 67 -2.82 2.27 9.23
CA LEU A 67 -2.70 3.73 9.26
C LEU A 67 -1.41 4.19 9.93
N LEU A 68 -1.12 3.67 11.13
CA LEU A 68 0.09 4.04 11.87
C LEU A 68 1.39 3.69 11.14
N ASN A 69 1.40 2.56 10.45
CA ASN A 69 2.56 2.12 9.67
C ASN A 69 2.69 2.94 8.39
N PHE A 70 1.58 3.24 7.74
CA PHE A 70 1.58 3.99 6.50
C PHE A 70 1.87 5.48 6.70
N ASP A 71 1.46 6.07 7.82
CA ASP A 71 1.83 7.45 8.21
C ASP A 71 3.34 7.63 8.31
N PHE A 72 4.04 6.60 8.80
CA PHE A 72 5.50 6.60 8.80
C PHE A 72 6.08 6.61 7.38
N VAL A 73 5.52 5.79 6.48
CA VAL A 73 5.94 5.75 5.08
C VAL A 73 5.67 7.09 4.38
N LYS A 74 4.50 7.69 4.61
CA LYS A 74 4.12 9.02 4.10
C LYS A 74 5.08 10.11 4.55
N SER A 75 5.62 10.00 5.76
CA SER A 75 6.58 10.96 6.31
C SER A 75 8.02 10.73 5.85
N SER A 76 8.29 9.68 5.07
CA SER A 76 9.62 9.38 4.54
C SER A 76 9.93 10.21 3.29
N LYS A 77 11.20 10.24 2.87
CA LYS A 77 11.62 10.87 1.60
C LYS A 77 10.92 10.34 0.34
N TYR A 78 10.27 9.18 0.42
CA TYR A 78 9.52 8.57 -0.68
C TYR A 78 8.00 8.68 -0.53
N GLY A 79 7.51 9.43 0.46
CA GLY A 79 6.12 9.42 0.89
C GLY A 79 5.12 9.66 -0.23
N ASP A 80 5.37 10.63 -1.10
CA ASP A 80 4.47 10.95 -2.22
C ASP A 80 4.33 9.79 -3.21
N VAL A 81 5.46 9.34 -3.78
CA VAL A 81 5.51 8.23 -4.74
C VAL A 81 4.96 6.94 -4.12
N ALA A 82 5.34 6.64 -2.88
CA ALA A 82 4.84 5.49 -2.14
C ALA A 82 3.32 5.57 -1.95
N THR A 83 2.79 6.76 -1.61
CA THR A 83 1.35 6.95 -1.42
C THR A 83 0.57 6.66 -2.68
N ARG A 84 1.01 7.23 -3.81
CA ARG A 84 0.39 7.03 -5.11
C ARG A 84 0.46 5.56 -5.54
N PHE A 85 1.59 4.90 -5.30
CA PHE A 85 1.75 3.48 -5.58
C PHE A 85 0.81 2.61 -4.73
N VAL A 86 0.70 2.88 -3.42
CA VAL A 86 -0.22 2.17 -2.52
C VAL A 86 -1.68 2.38 -2.92
N HIS A 87 -2.07 3.61 -3.26
CA HIS A 87 -3.42 3.91 -3.74
C HIS A 87 -3.73 3.20 -5.06
N ALA A 88 -2.81 3.22 -6.03
CA ALA A 88 -2.99 2.52 -7.30
C ALA A 88 -3.07 1.00 -7.12
N SER A 89 -2.25 0.45 -6.22
CA SER A 89 -2.20 -0.97 -5.85
C SER A 89 -3.49 -1.47 -5.21
N ALA A 90 -4.29 -0.58 -4.63
CA ALA A 90 -5.63 -0.92 -4.16
C ALA A 90 -6.56 -1.37 -5.31
N PHE A 91 -6.27 -1.02 -6.56
CA PHE A 91 -7.06 -1.35 -7.76
C PHE A 91 -6.34 -2.31 -8.72
N LEU A 92 -5.19 -2.84 -8.32
CA LEU A 92 -4.45 -3.87 -9.06
C LEU A 92 -4.80 -5.27 -8.56
N ASN A 93 -4.34 -6.29 -9.28
CA ASN A 93 -4.39 -7.68 -8.81
C ASN A 93 -3.61 -7.78 -7.49
N PRO A 94 -4.24 -8.19 -6.36
CA PRO A 94 -3.57 -8.27 -5.06
C PRO A 94 -2.39 -9.25 -5.03
N ASP A 95 -2.43 -10.30 -5.85
CA ASP A 95 -1.50 -11.42 -5.77
C ASP A 95 -0.25 -11.21 -6.66
N GLU A 96 -0.21 -10.13 -7.44
CA GLU A 96 0.87 -9.84 -8.38
C GLU A 96 0.96 -8.35 -8.71
N ILE A 97 1.88 -7.67 -8.01
CA ILE A 97 2.18 -6.25 -8.18
C ILE A 97 3.68 -6.10 -8.41
N HIS A 98 4.05 -5.74 -9.64
CA HIS A 98 5.44 -5.61 -10.05
C HIS A 98 6.06 -4.29 -9.59
N GLU A 99 7.29 -4.35 -9.07
CA GLU A 99 8.04 -3.16 -8.62
C GLU A 99 8.33 -2.18 -9.79
N GLY A 100 8.42 -2.72 -11.01
CA GLY A 100 8.59 -1.93 -12.24
C GLY A 100 7.41 -1.03 -12.60
N LEU A 101 6.25 -1.17 -11.92
CA LEU A 101 5.14 -0.23 -12.07
C LEU A 101 5.45 1.13 -11.43
N ILE A 102 6.40 1.20 -10.49
CA ILE A 102 6.90 2.47 -9.98
C ILE A 102 7.72 3.11 -11.11
N ASN A 103 7.17 4.12 -11.76
CA ASN A 103 7.79 4.74 -12.93
C ASN A 103 7.61 6.26 -12.90
N ALA A 104 7.94 6.92 -14.02
CA ALA A 104 7.84 8.36 -14.16
C ALA A 104 6.41 8.89 -13.88
N GLU A 105 5.35 8.14 -14.22
CA GLU A 105 3.97 8.52 -13.92
C GLU A 105 3.77 8.69 -12.41
N LEU A 106 4.30 7.77 -11.61
CA LEU A 106 4.25 7.86 -10.15
C LEU A 106 5.22 8.88 -9.55
N SER A 107 6.17 9.40 -10.34
CA SER A 107 7.19 10.36 -9.91
C SER A 107 6.90 11.81 -10.33
N SER A 108 6.01 12.04 -11.30
CA SER A 108 5.62 13.38 -11.77
C SER A 108 4.10 13.48 -11.86
N PRO A 109 3.43 14.27 -11.01
CA PRO A 109 1.98 14.33 -11.01
C PRO A 109 1.40 15.14 -12.18
N ASP A 110 2.09 16.16 -12.73
CA ASP A 110 1.43 17.17 -13.59
C ASP A 110 2.30 17.89 -14.66
N VAL A 111 3.49 17.39 -15.01
CA VAL A 111 4.28 18.02 -16.10
C VAL A 111 4.45 17.05 -17.28
N PRO A 112 3.93 17.39 -18.47
CA PRO A 112 4.29 16.68 -19.68
C PRO A 112 5.72 17.07 -20.06
N ASP A 113 6.57 16.03 -20.11
CA ASP A 113 7.89 16.00 -20.71
C ASP A 113 9.10 16.48 -19.87
N ALA A 114 10.13 15.62 -19.89
CA ALA A 114 11.52 15.96 -20.17
C ALA A 114 12.39 14.75 -19.79
N GLY A 115 12.54 13.80 -20.72
CA GLY A 115 13.72 12.98 -21.03
C GLY A 115 14.81 12.63 -20.01
N LYS A 116 14.58 12.69 -18.68
CA LYS A 116 15.55 12.28 -17.68
C LYS A 116 15.26 10.83 -17.31
N LYS A 117 16.07 9.92 -17.88
CA LYS A 117 16.34 8.60 -17.29
C LYS A 117 16.92 8.82 -15.89
N ARG A 118 16.06 9.12 -14.91
CA ARG A 118 16.42 9.03 -13.49
C ARG A 118 16.68 7.57 -13.18
N GLU A 119 17.54 7.32 -12.20
CA GLU A 119 17.87 6.00 -11.64
C GLU A 119 16.62 5.36 -10.99
N LEU A 120 15.66 4.97 -11.83
CA LEU A 120 14.36 4.44 -11.47
C LEU A 120 14.47 3.07 -10.78
N PRO A 121 15.31 2.10 -11.23
CA PRO A 121 15.28 0.76 -10.66
C PRO A 121 15.68 0.71 -9.18
N LEU A 122 16.75 1.42 -8.81
CA LEU A 122 17.25 1.42 -7.42
C LEU A 122 16.28 2.12 -6.47
N THR A 123 15.67 3.22 -6.94
CA THR A 123 14.68 3.99 -6.17
C THR A 123 13.40 3.19 -5.96
N ASN A 124 12.96 2.43 -6.96
CA ASN A 124 11.77 1.58 -6.87
C ASN A 124 11.92 0.50 -5.80
N SER A 125 13.04 -0.23 -5.83
CA SER A 125 13.29 -1.26 -4.83
C SER A 125 13.38 -0.66 -3.43
N GLN A 126 13.95 0.53 -3.25
CA GLN A 126 13.95 1.21 -1.94
C GLN A 126 12.55 1.54 -1.43
N ILE A 127 11.64 2.00 -2.30
CA ILE A 127 10.24 2.26 -1.94
C ILE A 127 9.56 0.97 -1.49
N VAL A 128 9.75 -0.09 -2.27
CA VAL A 128 9.14 -1.39 -2.01
C VAL A 128 9.70 -2.02 -0.74
N GLU A 129 11.02 -1.91 -0.50
CA GLU A 129 11.64 -2.36 0.75
C GLU A 129 11.05 -1.64 1.96
N VAL A 130 10.79 -0.33 1.88
CA VAL A 130 10.13 0.39 2.97
C VAL A 130 8.72 -0.14 3.22
N LEU A 131 7.95 -0.38 2.16
CA LEU A 131 6.59 -0.93 2.27
C LEU A 131 6.59 -2.35 2.85
N ILE A 132 7.54 -3.20 2.46
CA ILE A 132 7.71 -4.56 2.98
C ILE A 132 8.19 -4.54 4.42
N LYS A 133 9.11 -3.64 4.77
CA LYS A 133 9.65 -3.51 6.14
C LYS A 133 8.55 -3.27 7.17
N PHE A 134 7.47 -2.59 6.79
CA PHE A 134 6.30 -2.34 7.64
C PHE A 134 5.15 -3.34 7.41
N SER A 135 5.41 -4.43 6.68
CA SER A 135 4.43 -5.45 6.30
C SER A 135 3.18 -4.85 5.65
N LEU A 136 3.33 -3.77 4.89
CA LEU A 136 2.26 -3.19 4.08
C LEU A 136 2.11 -3.96 2.76
N PHE A 137 3.23 -4.46 2.26
CA PHE A 137 3.34 -5.36 1.11
C PHE A 137 4.11 -6.61 1.55
N GLN A 138 3.94 -7.70 0.81
CA GLN A 138 4.71 -8.92 1.01
C GLN A 138 5.44 -9.29 -0.27
N ARG A 139 6.69 -9.74 -0.15
CA ARG A 139 7.45 -10.22 -1.31
C ARG A 139 6.90 -11.55 -1.79
N LYS A 140 6.64 -11.65 -3.10
CA LYS A 140 6.27 -12.91 -3.77
C LYS A 140 7.48 -13.52 -4.48
N SER A 141 8.21 -12.69 -5.22
CA SER A 141 9.47 -13.04 -5.88
C SER A 141 10.29 -11.77 -6.13
N VAL A 142 11.47 -11.89 -6.74
CA VAL A 142 12.29 -10.73 -7.11
C VAL A 142 11.51 -9.82 -8.05
N GLY A 143 11.36 -8.54 -7.69
CA GLY A 143 10.61 -7.57 -8.50
C GLY A 143 9.08 -7.75 -8.48
N CYS A 144 8.54 -8.64 -7.63
CA CYS A 144 7.11 -8.88 -7.52
C CYS A 144 6.66 -8.96 -6.06
N THR A 145 5.59 -8.23 -5.77
CA THR A 145 4.99 -8.14 -4.44
C THR A 145 3.51 -8.51 -4.49
N ARG A 146 2.94 -8.78 -3.32
CA ARG A 146 1.51 -8.95 -3.13
C ARG A 146 1.02 -7.99 -2.05
N LEU A 147 -0.22 -7.55 -2.21
CA LEU A 147 -0.94 -6.74 -1.23
C LEU A 147 -2.08 -7.59 -0.65
N HIS A 148 -2.13 -7.68 0.68
CA HIS A 148 -3.14 -8.49 1.34
C HIS A 148 -4.55 -7.97 0.98
N ARG A 149 -5.49 -8.86 0.61
CA ARG A 149 -6.84 -8.45 0.15
C ARG A 149 -7.60 -7.59 1.15
N VAL A 150 -7.44 -7.89 2.45
CA VAL A 150 -8.01 -7.04 3.52
C VAL A 150 -7.39 -5.64 3.50
N LEU A 151 -6.08 -5.50 3.24
CA LEU A 151 -5.46 -4.19 3.10
C LEU A 151 -5.94 -3.45 1.86
N GLN A 152 -6.15 -4.11 0.72
CA GLN A 152 -6.75 -3.45 -0.44
C GLN A 152 -8.11 -2.82 -0.09
N GLN A 153 -8.94 -3.53 0.67
CA GLN A 153 -10.23 -3.00 1.11
C GLN A 153 -10.08 -1.85 2.13
N VAL A 154 -9.12 -1.95 3.06
CA VAL A 154 -8.80 -0.86 4.00
C VAL A 154 -8.34 0.38 3.24
N ILE A 155 -7.45 0.24 2.26
CA ILE A 155 -6.95 1.36 1.44
C ILE A 155 -8.10 2.00 0.68
N ARG A 156 -8.95 1.22 0.00
CA ARG A 156 -10.13 1.76 -0.71
C ARG A 156 -11.09 2.52 0.23
N GLY A 157 -11.20 2.08 1.49
CA GLY A 157 -12.04 2.74 2.50
C GLY A 157 -11.43 4.02 3.10
N THR A 158 -10.13 4.23 2.94
CA THR A 158 -9.39 5.39 3.49
C THR A 158 -9.13 6.48 2.45
N ILE A 159 -9.06 6.14 1.15
CA ILE A 159 -8.91 7.13 0.08
C ILE A 159 -10.16 8.02 0.06
N ALA A 160 -9.94 9.35 0.10
CA ALA A 160 -11.02 10.33 -0.03
C ALA A 160 -11.75 10.17 -1.37
N LEU A 161 -13.06 10.42 -1.41
CA LEU A 161 -13.89 10.16 -2.60
C LEU A 161 -13.34 10.83 -3.88
N GLY A 162 -12.82 12.05 -3.77
CA GLY A 162 -12.19 12.76 -4.90
C GLY A 162 -10.83 12.19 -5.36
N GLU A 163 -10.15 11.45 -4.49
CA GLU A 163 -8.86 10.83 -4.77
C GLU A 163 -9.01 9.42 -5.36
N ILE A 164 -10.17 8.78 -5.22
CA ILE A 164 -10.46 7.46 -5.80
C ILE A 164 -10.35 7.52 -7.33
N ALA A 165 -10.91 8.56 -7.97
CA ALA A 165 -10.82 8.74 -9.42
C ALA A 165 -9.37 8.89 -9.89
N LYS A 166 -8.54 9.64 -9.14
CA LYS A 166 -7.11 9.81 -9.44
C LYS A 166 -6.35 8.49 -9.27
N ALA A 167 -6.64 7.73 -8.22
CA ALA A 167 -6.05 6.42 -7.99
C ALA A 167 -6.36 5.46 -9.13
N MET A 168 -7.64 5.36 -9.54
CA MET A 168 -8.05 4.52 -10.67
C MET A 168 -7.42 4.96 -11.99
N CYS A 169 -7.38 6.28 -12.26
CA CYS A 169 -6.73 6.81 -13.45
C CYS A 169 -5.23 6.46 -13.48
N THR A 170 -4.55 6.61 -12.35
CA THR A 170 -3.15 6.21 -12.19
C THR A 170 -2.97 4.72 -12.46
N THR A 171 -3.82 3.87 -11.88
CA THR A 171 -3.81 2.42 -12.13
C THR A 171 -3.97 2.09 -13.60
N PHE A 172 -4.89 2.75 -14.30
CA PHE A 172 -5.10 2.54 -15.74
C PHE A 172 -3.85 2.91 -16.55
N LYS A 173 -3.24 4.07 -16.28
CA LYS A 173 -1.99 4.50 -16.93
C LYS A 173 -0.86 3.50 -16.71
N LEU A 174 -0.69 3.02 -15.47
CA LEU A 174 0.32 2.01 -15.13
C LEU A 174 0.13 0.71 -15.91
N ARG A 175 -1.10 0.20 -15.99
CA ARG A 175 -1.40 -1.02 -16.77
C ARG A 175 -1.16 -0.82 -18.26
N LYS A 176 -1.56 0.33 -18.82
CA LYS A 176 -1.32 0.67 -20.23
C LYS A 176 0.17 0.68 -20.54
N ASN A 177 0.97 1.34 -19.72
CA ASN A 177 2.42 1.44 -19.94
C ASN A 177 3.11 0.07 -19.83
N ALA A 178 2.71 -0.77 -18.87
CA ALA A 178 3.22 -2.13 -18.74
C ALA A 178 2.92 -2.99 -19.98
N ALA A 179 1.71 -2.87 -20.55
CA ALA A 179 1.34 -3.58 -21.77
C ALA A 179 2.15 -3.13 -22.99
N LEU A 180 2.44 -1.83 -23.11
CA LEU A 180 3.27 -1.27 -24.19
C LEU A 180 4.72 -1.80 -24.11
N SER A 181 5.33 -1.79 -22.92
CA SER A 181 6.68 -2.32 -22.73
C SER A 181 6.78 -3.83 -22.97
N ALA A 182 5.71 -4.60 -22.70
CA ALA A 182 5.66 -6.03 -23.02
C ALA A 182 5.60 -6.31 -24.53
N GLY A 183 4.95 -5.43 -25.31
CA GLY A 183 4.90 -5.53 -26.77
C GLY A 183 6.23 -5.24 -27.46
N GLU A 184 7.05 -4.34 -26.91
CA GLU A 184 8.38 -4.01 -27.45
C GLU A 184 9.45 -5.07 -27.13
N SER A 185 9.30 -5.81 -26.02
CA SER A 185 10.23 -6.86 -25.59
C SER A 185 10.02 -8.23 -26.27
N ALA A 186 9.08 -8.35 -27.20
CA ALA A 186 8.67 -9.60 -27.85
C ALA A 186 9.70 -10.21 -28.83
N THR A 187 10.99 -9.84 -28.75
CA THR A 187 12.09 -10.58 -29.41
C THR A 187 12.90 -11.48 -28.47
N HIS A 188 12.70 -11.45 -27.14
CA HIS A 188 13.29 -12.47 -26.27
C HIS A 188 12.52 -12.61 -24.94
N CYS A 189 11.88 -13.77 -24.76
CA CYS A 189 11.33 -14.35 -23.52
C CYS A 189 9.94 -13.90 -23.00
N PRO A 190 9.22 -14.81 -22.29
CA PRO A 190 7.76 -14.92 -22.39
C PRO A 190 7.05 -14.26 -21.20
N PHE A 191 6.35 -13.16 -21.46
CA PHE A 191 5.21 -12.79 -20.63
C PHE A 191 3.97 -13.49 -21.21
N SER A 192 3.40 -14.43 -20.45
CA SER A 192 2.14 -15.08 -20.82
C SER A 192 1.02 -14.04 -20.87
N PRO A 193 0.36 -13.81 -22.02
CA PRO A 193 -0.72 -12.85 -22.18
C PRO A 193 -2.05 -13.48 -21.78
N LEU A 194 -2.16 -13.99 -20.57
CA LEU A 194 -3.40 -14.60 -20.06
C LEU A 194 -3.47 -14.29 -18.57
N PHE A 195 -4.46 -13.47 -18.17
CA PHE A 195 -5.25 -13.50 -16.92
C PHE A 195 -5.92 -12.12 -16.76
N VAL A 196 -7.13 -11.93 -17.31
CA VAL A 196 -8.45 -12.33 -16.79
C VAL A 196 -9.00 -11.27 -15.83
N ILE A 197 -10.18 -10.80 -16.20
CA ILE A 197 -11.11 -9.97 -15.44
C ILE A 197 -11.30 -10.59 -14.05
N GLY A 198 -11.06 -9.79 -13.01
CA GLY A 198 -11.30 -10.11 -11.61
C GLY A 198 -11.43 -8.83 -10.80
#